data_AF-A0A7C1LZH8-F1
#
_entry.id   AF-A0A7C1LZH8-F1
#
_cell.length_a   1.000
_cell.length_b   1.000
_cell.length_c   1.000
_cell.angle_alpha   90.00
_cell.angle_beta   90.00
_cell.angle_gamma   90.00
#
_symmetry.space_group_name_H-M   'P 1'
#
loop_
_entity.id
_entity.type
_entity.pdbx_description
1 polymer ?
#
loop_
_entity_poly.entity_id
_entity_poly.type
_entity_poly.pdbx_seq_one_letter_code
_entity_poly.pdbx_strand_id
1 'polypeptide(L)'
;MDNKEVGKFWDENAENWTKLARLGYDRCRDLINSPAFFKILPDISQLKGLDIGCGEGYNTRIAAKKGAKMTAIDISKVFIKFA
;
A
#
# COMPACT_ATOMS: atom_id res chain seq x y z
N MET A 1 2.98 -17.96 -15.00
CA MET A 1 2.04 -16.94 -14.50
C MET A 1 2.37 -15.63 -15.17
N ASP A 2 1.42 -15.04 -15.90
CA ASP A 2 1.57 -13.72 -16.53
C ASP A 2 0.95 -12.62 -15.64
N ASN A 3 1.05 -11.36 -16.07
CA ASN A 3 0.52 -10.23 -15.30
C ASN A 3 -1.02 -10.26 -15.16
N LYS A 4 -1.75 -10.83 -16.11
CA LYS A 4 -3.22 -10.92 -16.05
C LYS A 4 -3.65 -11.94 -15.00
N GLU A 5 -2.97 -13.08 -14.97
CA GLU A 5 -3.22 -14.13 -13.99
C GLU A 5 -2.87 -13.66 -12.57
N VAL A 6 -1.73 -12.97 -12.39
CA VAL A 6 -1.38 -12.33 -11.10
C VAL A 6 -2.42 -11.31 -10.68
N GLY A 7 -2.86 -10.44 -11.60
CA GLY A 7 -3.85 -9.41 -11.31
C GLY A 7 -5.19 -10.01 -10.86
N LYS A 8 -5.61 -11.11 -11.48
CA LYS A 8 -6.82 -11.85 -11.08
C LYS A 8 -6.71 -12.37 -9.64
N PHE A 9 -5.60 -12.98 -9.25
CA PHE A 9 -5.43 -13.48 -7.87
C PHE A 9 -5.47 -12.34 -6.83
N TRP A 10 -4.90 -11.18 -7.15
CA TRP A 10 -4.98 -10.03 -6.25
C TRP A 10 -6.39 -9.45 -6.18
N ASP A 11 -7.08 -9.29 -7.32
CA ASP A 11 -8.47 -8.82 -7.36
C ASP A 11 -9.41 -9.73 -6.54
N GLU A 12 -9.26 -11.06 -6.65
CA GLU A 12 -10.07 -12.04 -5.91
C GLU A 12 -9.87 -11.96 -4.39
N ASN A 13 -8.67 -11.59 -3.92
CA ASN A 13 -8.35 -11.50 -2.50
C ASN A 13 -8.49 -10.08 -1.92
N ALA A 14 -8.62 -9.06 -2.77
CA ALA A 14 -8.46 -7.66 -2.37
C ALA A 14 -9.45 -7.20 -1.29
N GLU A 15 -10.70 -7.64 -1.32
CA GLU A 15 -11.70 -7.27 -0.31
C GLU A 15 -11.34 -7.82 1.08
N ASN A 16 -11.03 -9.12 1.14
CA ASN A 16 -10.64 -9.79 2.39
C ASN A 16 -9.33 -9.22 2.94
N TRP A 17 -8.34 -9.04 2.06
CA TRP A 17 -7.07 -8.41 2.42
C TRP A 17 -7.30 -7.01 3.00
N THR A 18 -8.06 -6.17 2.31
CA THR A 18 -8.34 -4.79 2.76
C THR A 18 -9.02 -4.79 4.13
N LYS A 19 -10.05 -5.62 4.32
CA LYS A 19 -10.76 -5.72 5.60
C LYS A 19 -9.83 -6.13 6.74
N LEU A 20 -9.09 -7.21 6.58
CA LEU A 20 -8.20 -7.74 7.62
C LEU A 20 -7.04 -6.79 7.91
N ALA A 21 -6.44 -6.21 6.86
CA ALA A 21 -5.34 -5.27 6.98
C ALA A 21 -5.76 -3.98 7.69
N ARG A 22 -6.99 -3.48 7.48
CA ARG A 22 -7.52 -2.31 8.20
C ARG A 22 -7.93 -2.62 9.64
N LEU A 23 -8.26 -3.87 9.94
CA LEU A 23 -8.50 -4.35 11.30
C LEU A 23 -7.21 -4.63 12.09
N GLY A 24 -6.04 -4.41 11.49
CA GLY A 24 -4.74 -4.58 12.17
C GLY A 24 -4.24 -6.03 12.20
N TYR A 25 -4.78 -6.91 11.35
CA TYR A 25 -4.34 -8.31 11.28
C TYR A 25 -3.02 -8.50 10.52
N ASP A 26 -2.56 -7.50 9.75
CA ASP A 26 -1.23 -7.51 9.14
C ASP A 26 -0.17 -7.03 10.14
N ARG A 27 0.03 -7.82 11.20
CA ARG A 27 0.90 -7.45 12.34
C ARG A 27 2.35 -7.23 11.93
N CYS A 28 2.84 -7.98 10.95
CA CYS A 28 4.20 -7.81 10.44
C CYS A 28 4.36 -6.46 9.74
N ARG A 29 3.39 -6.07 8.88
CA ARG A 29 3.40 -4.73 8.27
C ARG A 29 3.31 -3.64 9.32
N ASP A 30 2.34 -3.75 10.23
CA ASP A 30 1.98 -2.68 11.15
C ASP A 30 3.04 -2.47 12.25
N LEU A 31 3.67 -3.54 12.75
CA LEU A 31 4.60 -3.47 13.88
C LEU A 31 6.07 -3.47 13.47
N ILE A 32 6.40 -3.98 12.27
CA ILE A 32 7.79 -4.18 11.86
C ILE A 32 8.08 -3.44 10.56
N ASN A 33 7.44 -3.83 9.46
CA ASN A 33 7.87 -3.41 8.13
C ASN A 33 7.64 -1.92 7.89
N SER A 34 6.42 -1.42 8.08
CA SER A 34 6.11 0.00 7.84
C SER A 34 6.86 0.93 8.79
N PRO A 35 6.92 0.67 10.13
CA PRO A 35 7.74 1.48 11.03
C PRO A 35 9.22 1.52 10.64
N ALA A 36 9.82 0.36 10.31
CA ALA A 36 11.21 0.29 9.91
C ALA A 36 11.46 1.04 8.58
N PHE A 37 10.58 0.84 7.59
CA PHE A 37 10.64 1.51 6.29
C PHE A 37 10.60 3.04 6.45
N PHE A 38 9.65 3.58 7.21
CA PHE A 38 9.59 5.03 7.41
C PHE A 38 10.69 5.61 8.31
N LYS A 39 11.36 4.77 9.11
CA LYS A 39 12.51 5.19 9.93
C LYS A 39 13.77 5.39 9.09
N ILE A 40 13.94 4.62 8.01
CA ILE A 40 15.14 4.69 7.16
C ILE A 40 15.04 5.72 6.04
N LEU A 41 13.83 6.17 5.70
CA LEU A 41 13.63 7.20 4.70
C LEU A 41 14.21 8.55 5.18
N PRO A 42 14.72 9.39 4.27
CA PRO A 42 15.02 10.78 4.59
C PRO A 42 13.72 11.53 4.91
N ASP A 43 13.82 12.84 5.22
CA ASP A 43 12.61 13.67 5.23
C ASP A 43 11.97 13.66 3.84
N ILE A 44 10.75 13.15 3.77
CA ILE A 44 9.95 13.02 2.55
C ILE A 44 8.93 14.15 2.39
N SER A 45 8.88 15.11 3.33
CA SER A 45 7.99 16.25 3.23
C SER A 45 8.20 17.02 1.92
N GLN A 46 7.10 17.35 1.24
CA GLN A 46 7.06 18.02 -0.08
C GLN A 46 7.68 17.25 -1.26
N LEU A 47 8.30 16.09 -1.04
CA LEU A 47 8.81 15.26 -2.12
C LEU A 47 7.67 14.60 -2.89
N LYS A 48 7.91 14.28 -4.16
CA LYS A 48 6.99 13.51 -5.00
C LYS A 48 7.36 12.02 -4.93
N GLY A 49 6.41 11.18 -4.56
CA GLY A 49 6.61 9.73 -4.44
C GLY A 49 5.70 8.95 -5.38
N LEU A 50 6.18 7.78 -5.82
CA LEU A 50 5.42 6.78 -6.55
C LEU A 50 5.39 5.49 -5.73
N ASP A 51 4.21 5.06 -5.28
CA ASP A 51 4.00 3.77 -4.63
C ASP A 51 3.54 2.74 -5.66
N ILE A 52 4.33 1.68 -5.88
CA ILE A 52 4.11 0.66 -6.92
C ILE A 52 3.69 -0.65 -6.25
N GLY A 53 2.51 -1.15 -6.61
CA GLY A 53 1.89 -2.25 -5.86
C GLY A 53 1.35 -1.75 -4.52
N CYS A 54 0.67 -0.60 -4.55
CA CYS A 54 0.25 0.09 -3.33
C CYS A 54 -0.84 -0.64 -2.54
N GLY A 55 -1.45 -1.69 -3.12
CA GLY A 55 -2.58 -2.40 -2.58
C GLY A 55 -3.71 -1.43 -2.21
N GLU A 56 -4.28 -1.61 -1.03
CA GLU A 56 -5.31 -0.70 -0.51
C GLU A 56 -4.74 0.65 -0.02
N GLY A 57 -3.48 0.99 -0.27
CA GLY A 57 -2.94 2.33 -0.04
C GLY A 57 -2.40 2.61 1.37
N TYR A 58 -2.12 1.60 2.19
CA TYR A 58 -1.66 1.77 3.58
C TYR A 58 -0.44 2.70 3.71
N ASN A 59 0.67 2.33 3.06
CA ASN A 59 1.92 3.11 3.13
C ASN A 59 1.79 4.45 2.39
N THR A 60 1.11 4.49 1.24
CA THR A 60 0.75 5.74 0.55
C THR A 60 0.13 6.76 1.50
N ARG A 61 -0.87 6.37 2.29
CA ARG A 61 -1.54 7.28 3.23
C ARG A 61 -0.61 7.74 4.36
N ILE A 62 0.29 6.88 4.85
CA ILE A 62 1.27 7.26 5.87
C ILE A 62 2.28 8.27 5.30
N ALA A 63 2.80 8.01 4.09
CA ALA A 63 3.71 8.92 3.41
C ALA A 63 3.06 10.30 3.14
N ALA A 64 1.80 10.29 2.68
CA ALA A 64 1.03 11.52 2.47
C ALA A 64 0.81 12.30 3.77
N LYS A 65 0.47 11.61 4.88
CA LYS A 65 0.36 12.23 6.22
C LYS A 65 1.69 12.81 6.72
N LYS A 66 2.83 12.28 6.26
CA LYS A 66 4.17 12.82 6.52
C LYS A 66 4.56 13.98 5.60
N GLY A 67 3.68 14.41 4.70
CA GLY A 67 3.86 15.58 3.85
C GLY A 67 4.33 15.28 2.42
N ALA A 68 4.48 14.02 2.03
CA ALA A 68 4.85 13.65 0.66
C ALA A 68 3.66 13.80 -0.30
N LYS A 69 3.93 14.15 -1.56
CA LYS A 69 2.96 14.19 -2.67
C LYS A 69 3.00 12.84 -3.39
N MET A 70 2.02 11.98 -3.11
CA MET A 70 2.04 10.60 -3.59
C MET A 70 1.19 10.39 -4.84
N THR A 71 1.73 9.63 -5.78
CA THR A 71 0.97 8.88 -6.79
C THR A 71 1.11 7.41 -6.44
N ALA A 72 0.03 6.64 -6.59
CA ALA A 72 0.04 5.22 -6.26
C ALA A 72 -0.57 4.41 -7.40
N ILE A 73 0.01 3.24 -7.68
CA ILE A 73 -0.45 2.33 -8.73
C ILE A 73 -0.52 0.91 -8.19
N ASP A 74 -1.54 0.17 -8.61
CA ASP A 74 -1.68 -1.25 -8.34
C ASP A 74 -2.31 -1.93 -9.56
N ILE A 75 -1.99 -3.22 -9.73
CA ILE A 75 -2.57 -4.04 -10.80
C ILE A 75 -4.02 -4.42 -10.50
N SER A 76 -4.38 -4.50 -9.22
CA SER A 76 -5.73 -4.80 -8.76
C SER A 76 -6.61 -3.56 -8.80
N LYS A 77 -7.63 -3.59 -9.68
CA LYS A 77 -8.64 -2.52 -9.72
C LYS A 77 -9.49 -2.50 -8.46
N VAL A 78 -9.64 -3.65 -7.79
CA VAL A 78 -10.40 -3.74 -6.54
C VAL A 78 -9.66 -3.02 -5.42
N PHE A 79 -8.35 -3.22 -5.28
CA PHE A 79 -7.54 -2.47 -4.31
C PHE A 79 -7.60 -0.96 -4.52
N ILE A 80 -7.49 -0.49 -5.76
CA ILE A 80 -7.59 0.94 -6.08
C ILE A 80 -8.92 1.55 -5.65
N LYS A 81 -10.02 0.80 -5.64
CA LYS A 81 -11.32 1.31 -5.14
C LYS A 81 -11.33 1.57 -3.63
N PHE A 82 -10.45 0.92 -2.87
CA PHE A 82 -10.33 1.12 -1.43
C PHE A 82 -9.28 2.16 -1.03
N ALA A 83 -8.35 2.49 -1.93
CA ALA A 83 -7.14 3.27 -1.64
C ALA A 83 -7.40 4.70 -1.12
#